data_AF-A0A0F9NHY5-F1
#
_entry.id   AF-A0A0F9NHY5-F1
#
_cell.length_a   1.000
_cell.length_b   1.000
_cell.length_c   1.000
_cell.angle_alpha   90.00
_cell.angle_beta   90.00
_cell.angle_gamma   90.00
#
_symmetry.space_group_name_H-M   'P 1'
#
loop_
_entity.id
_entity.type
_entity.pdbx_description
1 polymer ?
#
loop_
_entity_poly.entity_id
_entity_poly.type
_entity_poly.pdbx_seq_one_letter_code
_entity_poly.pdbx_strand_id
1 'polypeptide(L)'
;METKTETQGASGLDKARLGQCYQLAGEYAIEDKARTLVHGTIQHDPYPDNPHAWVEFEGNDTWEDAWLVWEPVSQDILPRPVFYALFNALEHHRYDSDTQFGWMEKSRNWGPWEGDYWQVDAAHVVKGKGGYA
;
A
#
# COMPACT_ATOMS: atom_id res chain seq x y z
N MET A 1 -31.48 5.92 -15.46
CA MET A 1 -30.46 5.58 -14.45
C MET A 1 -29.13 5.91 -15.08
N GLU A 2 -28.57 7.07 -14.75
CA GLU A 2 -27.28 7.51 -15.30
C GLU A 2 -26.18 7.06 -14.33
N THR A 3 -25.34 6.14 -14.78
CA THR A 3 -24.11 5.75 -14.10
C THR A 3 -23.10 6.87 -14.27
N LYS A 4 -22.89 7.67 -13.22
CA LYS A 4 -21.75 8.59 -13.15
C LYS A 4 -20.48 7.78 -12.95
N THR A 5 -19.76 7.55 -14.03
CA THR A 5 -18.35 7.15 -13.99
C THR A 5 -17.54 8.41 -13.69
N GLU A 6 -17.34 8.71 -12.41
CA GLU A 6 -16.39 9.75 -12.01
C GLU A 6 -14.98 9.17 -12.09
N THR A 7 -14.34 9.37 -13.24
CA THR A 7 -12.89 9.26 -13.38
C THR A 7 -12.26 10.32 -12.47
N GLN A 8 -11.88 9.93 -11.26
CA GLN A 8 -11.13 10.81 -10.37
C GLN A 8 -9.71 10.99 -10.94
N GLY A 9 -9.46 12.18 -11.49
CA GLY A 9 -8.13 12.59 -11.92
C GLY A 9 -7.21 12.80 -10.71
N ALA A 10 -5.93 12.52 -10.90
CA ALA A 10 -4.84 12.56 -9.92
C ALA A 10 -4.58 13.94 -9.26
N SER A 11 -5.53 14.44 -8.47
CA SER A 11 -5.42 15.71 -7.71
C SER A 11 -5.81 15.62 -6.23
N GLY A 12 -6.04 14.42 -5.70
CA GLY A 12 -6.73 14.19 -4.42
C GLY A 12 -5.91 13.55 -3.29
N LEU A 13 -4.65 13.93 -3.09
CA LEU A 13 -3.89 13.42 -1.92
C LEU A 13 -4.56 13.89 -0.61
N ASP A 14 -5.24 12.98 0.07
CA ASP A 14 -5.81 13.22 1.39
C ASP A 14 -4.68 13.23 2.43
N LYS A 15 -4.37 14.43 2.93
CA LYS A 15 -3.32 14.64 3.94
C LYS A 15 -3.60 13.90 5.25
N ALA A 16 -4.85 13.55 5.54
CA ALA A 16 -5.20 12.77 6.74
C ALA A 16 -4.74 11.31 6.66
N ARG A 17 -4.51 10.79 5.45
CA ARG A 17 -4.10 9.39 5.18
C ARG A 17 -2.58 9.21 5.09
N LEU A 18 -1.83 10.31 5.06
CA LEU A 18 -0.36 10.26 5.02
C LEU A 18 0.18 9.55 6.26
N GLY A 19 1.05 8.57 6.05
CA GLY A 19 1.61 7.73 7.11
C GLY A 19 0.69 6.59 7.59
N GLN A 20 -0.50 6.44 7.02
CA GLN A 20 -1.45 5.39 7.40
C GLN A 20 -1.55 4.25 6.38
N CYS A 21 -0.67 4.20 5.36
CA CYS A 21 -0.75 3.22 4.27
C CYS A 21 -0.84 1.77 4.76
N TYR A 22 -0.08 1.38 5.79
CA TYR A 22 -0.13 0.04 6.39
C TYR A 22 -1.49 -0.29 7.01
N GLN A 23 -2.03 0.62 7.81
CA GLN A 23 -3.33 0.43 8.43
C GLN A 23 -4.44 0.37 7.37
N LEU A 24 -4.46 1.33 6.45
CA LEU A 24 -5.49 1.43 5.43
C LEU A 24 -5.46 0.25 4.45
N ALA A 25 -4.28 -0.15 3.98
CA ALA A 25 -4.11 -1.33 3.14
C ALA A 25 -4.52 -2.61 3.89
N GLY A 26 -4.12 -2.73 5.16
CA GLY A 26 -4.48 -3.87 5.96
C GLY A 26 -5.99 -3.99 6.20
N GLU A 27 -6.65 -2.90 6.56
CA GLU A 27 -8.12 -2.85 6.74
C GLU A 27 -8.83 -3.22 5.43
N TYR A 28 -8.37 -2.69 4.29
CA TYR A 28 -8.95 -3.02 2.99
C TYR A 28 -8.72 -4.48 2.58
N ALA A 29 -7.54 -5.05 2.87
CA ALA A 29 -7.21 -6.43 2.52
C ALA A 29 -8.02 -7.45 3.35
N ILE A 30 -8.23 -7.21 4.66
CA ILE A 30 -8.89 -8.19 5.53
C ILE A 30 -10.41 -8.32 5.27
N GLU A 31 -11.01 -7.34 4.61
CA GLU A 31 -12.43 -7.37 4.23
C GLU A 31 -12.77 -8.47 3.21
N ASP A 32 -11.80 -8.94 2.42
CA ASP A 32 -12.01 -9.91 1.35
C ASP A 32 -10.81 -10.83 1.19
N LYS A 33 -11.03 -12.15 1.33
CA LYS A 33 -9.97 -13.16 1.22
C LYS A 33 -9.33 -13.25 -0.17
N ALA A 34 -9.96 -12.69 -1.21
CA ALA A 34 -9.37 -12.59 -2.54
C ALA A 34 -8.33 -11.47 -2.66
N ARG A 35 -8.19 -10.62 -1.64
CA ARG A 35 -7.23 -9.51 -1.61
C ARG A 35 -5.93 -9.96 -0.95
N THR A 36 -4.83 -9.46 -1.49
CA THR A 36 -3.48 -9.67 -0.97
C THR A 36 -2.92 -8.35 -0.48
N LEU A 37 -2.56 -8.28 0.80
CA LEU A 37 -1.80 -7.16 1.34
C LEU A 37 -0.35 -7.28 0.84
N VAL A 38 0.20 -6.18 0.34
CA VAL A 38 1.58 -6.10 -0.14
C VAL A 38 2.32 -5.04 0.65
N HIS A 39 3.48 -5.42 1.21
CA HIS A 39 4.44 -4.48 1.77
C HIS A 39 5.61 -4.32 0.80
N GLY A 40 6.00 -3.08 0.57
CA GLY A 40 7.02 -2.74 -0.40
C GLY A 40 7.62 -1.36 -0.17
N THR A 41 8.25 -0.85 -1.22
CA THR A 41 8.68 0.54 -1.33
C THR A 41 8.09 1.15 -2.59
N ILE A 42 7.78 2.43 -2.53
CA ILE A 42 7.52 3.27 -3.71
C ILE A 42 8.58 4.35 -3.76
N GLN A 43 8.66 5.02 -4.91
CA GLN A 43 9.67 6.03 -5.22
C GLN A 43 11.08 5.44 -5.19
N HIS A 44 11.85 5.73 -6.23
CA HIS A 44 13.29 5.55 -6.22
C HIS A 44 13.92 6.77 -6.91
N ASP A 45 15.24 6.73 -7.14
CA ASP A 45 16.07 7.78 -7.76
C ASP A 45 15.28 8.80 -8.62
N PRO A 46 15.33 10.12 -8.31
CA PRO A 46 16.25 10.82 -7.40
C PRO A 46 15.80 10.87 -5.92
N TYR A 47 14.70 10.21 -5.58
CA TYR A 47 14.15 10.23 -4.22
C TYR A 47 14.53 8.96 -3.46
N PRO A 48 14.70 9.03 -2.12
CA PRO A 48 14.94 7.84 -1.33
C PRO A 48 13.70 6.93 -1.35
N ASP A 49 13.94 5.63 -1.21
CA ASP A 49 12.89 4.63 -1.06
C ASP A 49 11.92 5.03 0.05
N ASN A 50 10.63 5.03 -0.26
CA ASN A 50 9.57 5.32 0.68
C ASN A 50 8.81 4.03 1.00
N PRO A 51 8.93 3.49 2.24
CA PRO A 51 8.17 2.32 2.67
C PRO A 51 6.68 2.53 2.48
N HIS A 52 6.02 1.53 1.90
CA HIS A 52 4.62 1.63 1.51
C HIS A 52 3.91 0.27 1.59
N ALA A 53 2.59 0.33 1.70
CA ALA A 53 1.73 -0.83 1.63
C ALA A 53 0.59 -0.55 0.65
N TRP A 54 0.20 -1.57 -0.11
CA TRP A 54 -0.93 -1.52 -1.06
C TRP A 54 -1.64 -2.87 -1.08
N VAL A 55 -2.76 -2.94 -1.79
CA VAL A 55 -3.55 -4.18 -1.89
C VAL A 55 -3.67 -4.61 -3.34
N GLU A 56 -3.45 -5.88 -3.62
CA GLU A 56 -3.61 -6.48 -4.94
C GLU A 56 -4.77 -7.48 -4.97
N PHE A 57 -5.52 -7.50 -6.06
CA PHE A 57 -6.64 -8.41 -6.28
C PHE A 57 -6.93 -8.61 -7.77
N GLU A 58 -7.58 -9.72 -8.11
CA GLU A 58 -8.04 -9.98 -9.47
C GLU A 58 -9.24 -9.08 -9.81
N GLY A 59 -9.16 -8.35 -10.93
CA GLY A 59 -10.26 -7.61 -11.48
C GLY A 59 -11.24 -8.51 -12.23
N ASN A 60 -12.50 -8.10 -12.30
CA ASN A 60 -13.54 -8.80 -13.08
C ASN A 60 -13.48 -8.50 -14.59
N ASP A 61 -12.41 -7.84 -15.04
CA ASP A 61 -12.30 -7.34 -16.40
C ASP A 61 -11.80 -8.44 -17.36
N THR A 62 -12.28 -8.41 -18.61
CA THR A 62 -12.13 -9.51 -19.60
C THR A 62 -10.71 -9.69 -20.16
N TRP A 63 -9.71 -9.03 -19.59
CA TRP A 63 -8.33 -9.17 -20.01
C TRP A 63 -7.71 -10.31 -19.20
N GLU A 64 -7.24 -11.35 -19.88
CA GLU A 64 -6.44 -12.41 -19.23
C GLU A 64 -5.31 -11.73 -18.44
N ASP A 65 -5.23 -11.99 -17.13
CA ASP A 65 -4.32 -11.36 -16.15
C ASP A 65 -4.62 -9.92 -15.68
N ALA A 66 -5.90 -9.54 -15.54
CA ALA A 66 -6.31 -8.23 -15.01
C ALA A 66 -6.12 -8.07 -13.48
N TRP A 67 -4.87 -8.15 -12.99
CA TRP A 67 -4.56 -7.77 -11.60
C TRP A 67 -4.69 -6.26 -11.40
N LEU A 68 -5.39 -5.87 -10.35
CA LEU A 68 -5.59 -4.49 -9.92
C LEU A 68 -4.83 -4.24 -8.61
N VAL A 69 -4.43 -3.00 -8.40
CA VAL A 69 -3.84 -2.48 -7.17
C VAL A 69 -4.74 -1.39 -6.63
N TRP A 70 -5.10 -1.47 -5.35
CA TRP A 70 -5.65 -0.35 -4.59
C TRP A 70 -4.55 0.36 -3.82
N GLU A 71 -4.35 1.65 -4.08
CA GLU A 71 -3.38 2.51 -3.39
C GLU A 71 -4.07 3.24 -2.22
N PRO A 72 -3.66 3.00 -0.97
CA PRO A 72 -4.41 3.45 0.20
C PRO A 72 -4.41 4.97 0.40
N VAL A 73 -3.44 5.74 -0.08
CA VAL A 73 -3.34 7.18 0.19
C VAL A 73 -4.22 7.98 -0.79
N SER A 74 -4.15 7.68 -2.09
CA SER A 74 -4.95 8.30 -3.14
C SER A 74 -6.33 7.64 -3.31
N GLN A 75 -6.49 6.41 -2.82
CA GLN A 75 -7.68 5.55 -2.99
C GLN A 75 -7.92 5.10 -4.43
N ASP A 76 -6.93 5.28 -5.31
CA ASP A 76 -7.05 4.86 -6.70
C ASP A 76 -7.00 3.35 -6.84
N ILE A 77 -7.76 2.83 -7.81
CA ILE A 77 -7.61 1.45 -8.30
C ILE A 77 -6.95 1.52 -9.66
N LEU A 78 -5.77 0.91 -9.78
CA LEU A 78 -4.94 0.95 -10.98
C LEU A 78 -4.64 -0.46 -11.47
N PRO A 79 -4.50 -0.69 -12.79
CA PRO A 79 -3.90 -1.91 -13.28
C PRO A 79 -2.52 -2.09 -12.66
N ARG A 80 -2.20 -3.31 -12.20
CA ARG A 80 -0.93 -3.60 -11.51
C ARG A 80 0.30 -3.09 -12.28
N PRO A 81 0.46 -3.30 -13.60
CA PRO A 81 1.61 -2.76 -14.34
C PRO A 81 1.70 -1.23 -14.30
N VAL A 82 0.55 -0.55 -14.30
CA VAL A 82 0.47 0.91 -14.26
C VAL A 82 0.90 1.44 -12.89
N PHE A 83 0.44 0.82 -11.80
CA PHE A 83 0.86 1.19 -10.45
C PHE A 83 2.39 1.08 -10.28
N TYR A 84 2.96 -0.07 -10.67
CA TYR A 84 4.40 -0.30 -10.52
C TYR A 84 5.22 0.67 -11.36
N ALA A 85 4.76 1.03 -12.57
CA ALA A 85 5.44 2.01 -13.41
C ALA A 85 5.31 3.45 -12.88
N LEU A 86 4.12 3.86 -12.43
CA LEU A 86 3.85 5.23 -11.97
C LEU A 86 4.54 5.54 -10.64
N PHE A 87 4.50 4.61 -9.70
CA PHE A 87 5.04 4.79 -8.36
C PHE A 87 6.47 4.25 -8.22
N ASN A 88 7.01 3.63 -9.26
CA ASN A 88 8.26 2.87 -9.20
C ASN A 88 8.22 1.89 -8.03
N ALA A 89 7.16 1.08 -7.95
CA ALA A 89 6.91 0.23 -6.80
C ALA A 89 7.78 -1.03 -6.85
N LEU A 90 8.33 -1.40 -5.69
CA LEU A 90 9.06 -2.64 -5.48
C LEU A 90 8.41 -3.41 -4.33
N GLU A 91 7.90 -4.59 -4.65
CA GLU A 91 7.33 -5.52 -3.68
C GLU A 91 8.43 -6.21 -2.86
N HIS A 92 8.22 -6.30 -1.54
CA HIS A 92 9.09 -7.06 -0.63
C HIS A 92 8.37 -8.28 -0.05
N HIS A 93 7.12 -8.11 0.37
CA HIS A 93 6.35 -9.15 1.06
C HIS A 93 4.87 -9.13 0.69
N ARG A 94 4.24 -10.32 0.72
CA ARG A 94 2.82 -10.53 0.47
C ARG A 94 2.17 -11.31 1.60
N TYR A 95 0.92 -10.97 1.89
CA TYR A 95 0.13 -11.64 2.91
C TYR A 95 -1.28 -11.86 2.42
N ASP A 96 -1.74 -13.10 2.52
CA ASP A 96 -3.16 -13.41 2.51
C ASP A 96 -3.81 -12.97 3.84
N SER A 97 -5.14 -12.99 3.89
CA SER A 97 -5.90 -12.57 5.05
C SER A 97 -5.54 -13.33 6.33
N ASP A 98 -5.26 -14.63 6.25
CA ASP A 98 -4.99 -15.46 7.43
C ASP A 98 -3.57 -15.16 7.97
N THR A 99 -2.59 -14.98 7.09
CA THR A 99 -1.20 -14.60 7.42
C THR A 99 -1.15 -13.19 8.01
N GLN A 100 -1.86 -12.24 7.41
CA GLN A 100 -2.01 -10.89 7.93
C GLN A 100 -2.58 -10.90 9.35
N PHE A 101 -3.65 -11.67 9.59
CA PHE A 101 -4.28 -11.76 10.91
C PHE A 101 -3.30 -12.31 11.96
N GLY A 102 -2.56 -13.37 11.63
CA GLY A 102 -1.54 -13.93 12.52
C GLY A 102 -0.44 -12.93 12.90
N TRP A 103 -0.02 -12.11 11.94
CA TRP A 103 0.95 -11.04 12.22
C TRP A 103 0.38 -9.93 13.09
N MET A 104 -0.84 -9.48 12.85
CA MET A 104 -1.49 -8.45 13.67
C MET A 104 -1.72 -8.92 15.11
N GLU A 105 -2.13 -10.19 15.29
CA GLU A 105 -2.31 -10.77 16.63
C GLU A 105 -1.00 -10.73 17.44
N LYS A 106 0.12 -11.07 16.78
CA LYS A 106 1.45 -11.12 17.38
C LYS A 106 2.06 -9.74 17.62
N SER A 107 1.99 -8.84 16.63
CA SER A 107 2.70 -7.56 16.62
C SER A 107 1.90 -6.39 17.19
N ARG A 108 0.56 -6.50 17.20
CA ARG A 108 -0.36 -5.40 17.52
C ARG A 108 -0.18 -4.16 16.63
N ASN A 109 0.35 -4.33 15.41
CA ASN A 109 0.45 -3.28 14.40
C ASN A 109 0.10 -3.83 13.00
N TRP A 110 -0.12 -2.92 12.04
CA TRP A 110 -0.50 -3.25 10.65
C TRP A 110 0.70 -3.48 9.72
N GLY A 111 1.89 -3.54 10.29
CA GLY A 111 3.12 -3.57 9.54
C GLY A 111 3.97 -2.32 9.75
N PRO A 112 5.22 -2.37 9.29
CA PRO A 112 5.86 -3.57 8.74
C PRO A 112 6.08 -4.67 9.77
N TRP A 113 6.21 -5.90 9.30
CA TRP A 113 6.56 -7.02 10.18
C TRP A 113 7.96 -7.57 9.89
N GLU A 114 8.47 -7.35 8.68
CA GLU A 114 9.76 -7.80 8.20
C GLU A 114 10.71 -6.65 7.88
N GLY A 115 12.00 -6.93 8.00
CA GLY A 115 13.06 -6.33 7.19
C GLY A 115 13.58 -4.94 7.58
N ASP A 116 14.80 -4.69 7.11
CA ASP A 116 15.62 -3.50 7.36
C ASP A 116 15.33 -2.36 6.35
N TYR A 117 14.31 -2.52 5.49
CA TYR A 117 13.80 -1.43 4.63
C TYR A 117 13.13 -0.31 5.45
N TRP A 118 13.11 -0.48 6.77
CA TRP A 118 12.82 0.50 7.79
C TRP A 118 14.13 1.00 8.38
N GLN A 119 14.52 2.22 8.01
CA GLN A 119 15.53 2.93 8.77
C GLN A 119 14.89 3.43 10.08
N VAL A 120 14.77 2.54 11.07
CA VAL A 120 14.52 2.94 12.47
C VAL A 120 15.84 3.41 13.06
N ASP A 121 15.87 4.63 13.62
CA ASP A 121 17.01 5.05 14.44
C ASP A 121 17.09 4.16 15.71
N ALA A 122 18.23 4.19 16.41
CA ALA A 122 18.49 3.36 17.59
C ALA A 122 17.46 3.49 18.73
N ALA A 123 16.50 4.43 18.63
CA ALA A 123 15.45 4.65 19.60
C ALA A 123 14.11 3.95 19.26
N HIS A 124 14.02 3.17 18.17
CA HIS A 124 12.76 2.55 17.70
C HIS A 124 11.61 3.56 17.49
N VAL A 125 11.95 4.82 17.18
CA VAL A 125 10.97 5.87 16.89
C VAL A 125 10.77 5.96 15.37
N VAL A 126 9.51 5.89 14.92
CA VAL A 126 9.13 6.20 13.54
C VAL A 126 9.31 7.70 13.32
N LYS A 127 10.48 8.12 12.83
CA LYS A 127 10.69 9.51 12.41
C LYS A 127 10.44 9.64 10.92
N GLY A 128 9.40 10.39 10.55
CA GLY A 128 9.35 11.01 9.24
C GLY A 128 10.57 11.91 9.07
N LYS A 129 11.25 11.84 7.92
CA LYS A 129 12.34 12.77 7.56
C LYS A 129 11.80 14.21 7.56
N GLY A 130 11.95 14.92 8.67
CA GLY A 130 11.43 16.29 8.79
C GLY A 130 11.56 16.98 10.15
N GLY A 131 12.25 16.40 11.14
CA GLY A 131 12.61 17.13 12.36
C GLY A 131 13.82 18.01 12.12
N TYR A 132 13.61 19.22 11.59
CA TYR A 132 14.62 20.28 11.71
C TYR A 132 14.80 20.61 13.21
N ALA A 133 16.06 20.56 13.66
CA ALA A 133 16.51 21.25 14.86
C ALA A 133 16.55 22.77 14.60
#